data_AF-A0A7L7Z2M0-F1
#
_entry.id   AF-A0A7L7Z2M0-F1
#
_cell.length_a   1.000
_cell.length_b   1.000
_cell.length_c   1.000
_cell.angle_alpha   90.00
_cell.angle_beta   90.00
_cell.angle_gamma   90.00
#
_symmetry.space_group_name_H-M   'P 1'
#
loop_
_entity.id
_entity.type
_entity.pdbx_description
1 polymer ?
#
loop_
_entity_poly.entity_id
_entity_poly.type
_entity_poly.pdbx_seq_one_letter_code
_entity_poly.pdbx_strand_id
1 'polypeptide(L)'
;MQQGTTRSRTLRAATVVAVAVAVAASITGCAPADDGFLTLGPTEIDDPECPWIRDIPVEELDDPVREPCVPVGSTLVFPDGERADVFAGSGGASSATDPDVWLVYSTVGDYGVIAARYGPGCADVTTWGPRGALEKVRAAFGQQWPCDPEG
;
A
#
# COMPACT_ATOMS: atom_id res chain seq x y z
N MET A 1 13.86 -18.91 -79.76
CA MET A 1 14.95 -19.67 -80.40
C MET A 1 16.25 -19.32 -79.72
N GLN A 2 17.12 -20.33 -79.59
CA GLN A 2 18.54 -20.31 -79.20
C GLN A 2 18.90 -20.38 -77.70
N GLN A 3 19.45 -21.56 -77.40
CA GLN A 3 20.23 -21.97 -76.24
C GLN A 3 21.65 -21.38 -76.31
N GLY A 4 22.34 -21.29 -75.17
CA GLY A 4 23.78 -21.05 -75.13
C GLY A 4 24.36 -21.26 -73.73
N THR A 5 25.32 -22.17 -73.63
CA THR A 5 25.66 -22.97 -72.45
C THR A 5 26.95 -22.52 -71.75
N THR A 6 27.04 -22.80 -70.45
CA THR A 6 28.27 -23.19 -69.69
C THR A 6 29.33 -22.11 -69.37
N ARG A 7 29.53 -21.81 -68.08
CA ARG A 7 30.67 -22.34 -67.29
C ARG A 7 30.65 -21.90 -65.83
N SER A 8 30.88 -22.91 -65.00
CA SER A 8 31.08 -22.92 -63.57
C SER A 8 32.20 -21.98 -63.11
N ARG A 9 32.01 -21.32 -61.96
CA ARG A 9 33.03 -21.29 -60.90
C ARG A 9 32.41 -20.90 -59.56
N THR A 10 32.52 -21.87 -58.67
CA THR A 10 32.31 -21.90 -57.24
C THR A 10 32.82 -20.62 -56.56
N LEU A 11 31.94 -19.86 -55.91
CA LEU A 11 32.31 -19.15 -54.70
C LEU A 11 31.29 -19.50 -53.62
N ARG A 12 31.72 -20.41 -52.73
CA ARG A 12 31.16 -20.50 -51.39
C ARG A 12 31.51 -19.21 -50.68
N ALA A 13 30.50 -18.41 -50.35
CA ALA A 13 30.59 -17.47 -49.25
C ALA A 13 29.28 -17.61 -48.47
N ALA A 14 29.32 -18.52 -47.49
CA ALA A 14 28.28 -18.65 -46.49
C ALA A 14 28.21 -17.32 -45.73
N THR A 15 27.13 -16.57 -45.93
CA THR A 15 26.76 -15.46 -45.04
C THR A 15 25.61 -15.98 -44.20
N VAL A 16 25.95 -16.52 -43.03
CA VAL A 16 25.00 -16.86 -41.97
C VAL A 16 24.44 -15.53 -41.47
N VAL A 17 23.23 -15.18 -41.89
CA VAL A 17 22.49 -14.07 -41.31
C VAL A 17 21.97 -14.55 -39.96
N ALA A 18 22.71 -14.23 -38.91
CA ALA A 18 22.28 -14.42 -37.53
C ALA A 18 21.08 -13.49 -37.27
N VAL A 19 19.89 -14.07 -37.15
CA VAL A 19 18.68 -13.35 -36.71
C VAL A 19 18.84 -13.09 -35.21
N ALA A 20 19.17 -11.86 -34.85
CA ALA A 20 19.19 -11.40 -33.47
C ALA A 20 17.75 -11.34 -32.94
N VAL A 21 17.40 -12.25 -32.04
CA VAL A 21 16.14 -12.19 -31.27
C VAL A 21 16.31 -11.09 -30.23
N ALA A 22 15.72 -9.93 -30.48
CA ALA A 22 15.60 -8.87 -29.48
C ALA A 22 14.59 -9.32 -28.42
N VAL A 23 15.09 -9.89 -27.32
CA VAL A 23 14.29 -10.11 -26.11
C VAL A 23 14.05 -8.73 -25.52
N ALA A 24 12.83 -8.20 -25.70
CA ALA A 24 12.36 -7.06 -24.95
C ALA A 24 12.26 -7.49 -23.48
N ALA A 25 13.33 -7.25 -22.72
CA ALA A 25 13.29 -7.33 -21.28
C ALA A 25 12.34 -6.22 -20.82
N SER A 26 11.11 -6.60 -20.47
CA SER A 26 10.21 -5.77 -19.70
C SER A 26 10.93 -5.41 -18.42
N ILE A 27 11.50 -4.21 -18.37
CA ILE A 27 12.03 -3.63 -17.14
C ILE A 27 10.79 -3.24 -16.33
N THR A 28 10.15 -4.23 -15.70
CA THR A 28 9.34 -3.99 -14.51
C THR A 28 10.30 -3.40 -13.51
N GLY A 29 10.29 -2.07 -13.42
CA GLY A 29 11.09 -1.34 -12.45
C GLY A 29 10.77 -1.88 -11.07
N CYS A 30 11.70 -2.63 -10.49
CA CYS A 30 11.80 -2.74 -9.05
C CYS A 30 12.18 -1.34 -8.56
N ALA A 31 11.18 -0.50 -8.31
CA ALA A 31 11.38 0.54 -7.33
C ALA A 31 11.73 -0.18 -6.02
N PRO A 32 12.81 0.20 -5.32
CA PRO A 32 13.00 -0.29 -3.97
C PRO A 32 11.72 0.05 -3.20
N ALA A 33 11.16 -0.94 -2.51
CA ALA A 33 10.23 -0.64 -1.44
C ALA A 33 11.08 0.13 -0.42
N ASP A 34 10.99 1.45 -0.43
CA ASP A 34 11.48 2.22 0.69
C ASP A 34 10.74 1.68 1.90
N ASP A 35 11.46 1.16 2.90
CA ASP A 35 10.91 0.83 4.21
C ASP A 35 10.32 2.13 4.76
N GLY A 36 9.04 2.36 4.45
CA GLY A 36 8.42 3.66 4.60
C GLY A 36 8.35 4.01 6.08
N PHE A 37 9.03 5.07 6.51
CA PHE A 37 8.78 5.62 7.84
C PHE A 37 7.80 6.78 7.72
N LEU A 38 6.69 6.70 8.46
CA LEU A 38 5.81 7.84 8.62
C LEU A 38 6.57 8.97 9.34
N THR A 39 7.01 9.96 8.57
CA THR A 39 7.72 11.13 9.09
C THR A 39 6.73 12.26 9.36
N LEU A 40 6.59 12.61 10.63
CA LEU A 40 5.81 13.75 11.10
C LEU A 40 6.77 14.87 11.51
N GLY A 41 6.43 16.11 11.20
CA GLY A 41 7.14 17.28 11.67
C GLY A 41 6.99 17.45 13.18
N PRO A 42 7.86 18.25 13.83
CA PRO A 42 7.84 18.42 15.29
C PRO A 42 6.52 18.99 15.84
N THR A 43 5.79 19.74 15.04
CA THR A 43 4.49 20.32 15.38
C THR A 43 3.32 19.43 14.98
N GLU A 44 3.57 18.26 14.38
CA GLU A 44 2.56 17.31 13.92
C GLU A 44 2.52 16.06 14.84
N ILE A 45 3.17 16.11 16.01
CA ILE A 45 3.34 14.98 16.95
C ILE A 45 2.70 15.29 18.32
N ASP A 46 2.29 16.54 18.56
CA ASP A 46 1.66 16.95 19.82
C ASP A 46 0.17 16.60 19.77
N ASP A 47 -0.13 15.31 19.85
CA ASP A 47 -1.48 14.77 19.87
C ASP A 47 -2.09 14.86 21.28
N PRO A 48 -3.00 15.81 21.58
CA PRO A 48 -3.72 15.75 22.84
C PRO A 48 -4.64 14.53 22.84
N GLU A 49 -4.67 13.78 23.93
CA GLU A 49 -5.66 12.71 24.09
C GLU A 49 -7.07 13.32 24.16
N CYS A 50 -8.03 12.67 23.51
CA CYS A 50 -9.42 13.12 23.59
C CYS A 50 -9.90 13.03 25.06
N PRO A 51 -10.69 14.00 25.55
CA PRO A 51 -11.17 14.00 26.94
C PRO A 51 -12.26 12.95 27.21
N TRP A 52 -12.52 12.06 26.25
CA TRP A 52 -13.58 11.08 26.26
C TRP A 52 -13.08 9.72 25.76
N ILE A 53 -13.69 8.67 26.28
CA ILE A 53 -13.49 7.28 25.88
C ILE A 53 -14.85 6.72 25.46
N ARG A 54 -14.96 6.21 24.24
CA ARG A 54 -16.22 5.63 23.73
C ARG A 54 -15.98 4.63 22.62
N ASP A 55 -17.05 3.98 22.21
CA ASP A 55 -17.10 3.25 20.96
C ASP A 55 -17.18 4.23 19.79
N ILE A 56 -16.29 4.05 18.81
CA ILE A 56 -16.17 4.89 17.63
C ILE A 56 -16.41 4.00 16.40
N PRO A 57 -17.58 4.11 15.75
CA PRO A 57 -17.76 3.56 14.41
C PRO A 57 -16.65 4.08 13.49
N VAL A 58 -15.98 3.19 12.76
CA VAL A 58 -14.85 3.57 11.89
C VAL A 58 -15.26 4.54 10.79
N GLU A 59 -16.51 4.52 10.35
CA GLU A 59 -17.07 5.47 9.38
C GLU A 59 -17.14 6.89 9.92
N GLU A 60 -17.19 7.09 11.25
CA GLU A 60 -17.09 8.42 11.82
C GLU A 60 -15.65 8.98 11.73
N LEU A 61 -14.63 8.17 11.42
CA LEU A 61 -13.25 8.64 11.22
C LEU A 61 -13.09 9.45 9.93
N ASP A 62 -13.98 9.27 8.95
CA ASP A 62 -13.94 10.01 7.68
C ASP A 62 -14.37 11.48 7.83
N ASP A 63 -14.93 11.86 8.98
CA ASP A 63 -15.39 13.23 9.24
C ASP A 63 -14.20 14.14 9.62
N PRO A 64 -13.85 15.15 8.78
CA PRO A 64 -12.75 16.06 9.04
C PRO A 64 -13.01 17.07 10.17
N VAL A 65 -14.22 17.10 10.74
CA VAL A 65 -14.63 18.09 11.75
C VAL A 65 -14.31 17.64 13.18
N ARG A 66 -13.73 16.45 13.38
CA ARG A 66 -13.32 16.01 14.71
C ARG A 66 -12.20 16.89 15.27
N GLU A 67 -12.34 17.21 16.56
CA GLU A 67 -11.29 17.88 17.34
C GLU A 67 -9.95 17.12 17.15
N PRO A 68 -8.83 17.83 17.00
CA PRO A 68 -7.52 17.24 16.75
C PRO A 68 -7.04 16.56 18.04
N CYS A 69 -7.58 15.38 18.33
CA CYS A 69 -7.22 14.59 19.49
C CYS A 69 -7.18 13.10 19.14
N VAL A 70 -6.34 12.37 19.86
CA VAL A 70 -6.25 10.91 19.71
C VAL A 70 -7.16 10.25 20.75
N PRO A 71 -8.13 9.41 20.35
CA PRO A 71 -9.07 8.79 21.27
C PRO A 71 -8.46 7.56 21.97
N VAL A 72 -7.32 7.73 22.64
CA VAL A 72 -6.66 6.67 23.40
C VAL A 72 -7.64 6.06 24.42
N GLY A 73 -7.65 4.73 24.52
CA GLY A 73 -8.55 3.96 25.38
C GLY A 73 -9.96 3.74 24.81
N SER A 74 -10.30 4.39 23.69
CA SER A 74 -11.55 4.12 22.96
C SER A 74 -11.46 2.83 22.16
N THR A 75 -12.60 2.33 21.70
CA THR A 75 -12.68 1.15 20.82
C THR A 75 -13.22 1.56 19.46
N LEU A 76 -12.49 1.26 18.39
CA LEU A 76 -12.99 1.34 17.03
C LEU A 76 -13.97 0.18 16.79
N VAL A 77 -15.10 0.48 16.15
CA VAL A 77 -16.15 -0.49 15.82
C VAL A 77 -16.30 -0.53 14.30
N PHE A 78 -16.05 -1.68 13.72
CA PHE A 78 -16.13 -1.93 12.28
C PHE A 78 -17.57 -2.30 11.85
N PRO A 79 -17.91 -2.19 10.55
CA PRO A 79 -19.28 -2.42 10.06
C PRO A 79 -19.87 -3.81 10.38
N ASP A 80 -19.03 -4.81 10.56
CA ASP A 80 -19.39 -6.19 10.92
C ASP A 80 -19.51 -6.41 12.44
N GLY A 81 -19.29 -5.36 13.24
CA GLY A 81 -19.31 -5.43 14.69
C GLY A 81 -17.96 -5.76 15.31
N GLU A 82 -16.92 -5.94 14.48
CA GLU A 82 -15.56 -6.15 14.95
C GLU A 82 -14.99 -4.94 15.69
N ARG A 83 -14.01 -5.19 16.56
CA ARG A 83 -13.55 -4.19 17.54
C ARG A 83 -12.02 -4.14 17.64
N ALA A 84 -11.48 -2.92 17.72
CA ALA A 84 -10.06 -2.68 17.96
C ALA A 84 -9.87 -1.56 18.98
N ASP A 85 -9.19 -1.85 20.10
CA ASP A 85 -8.90 -0.84 21.12
C ASP A 85 -7.75 0.07 20.68
N VAL A 86 -7.92 1.39 20.88
CA VAL A 86 -6.95 2.40 20.52
C VAL A 86 -5.95 2.57 21.66
N PHE A 87 -4.74 2.08 21.49
CA PHE A 87 -3.63 2.29 22.41
C PHE A 87 -2.80 3.53 22.05
N ALA A 88 -2.13 4.10 23.06
CA ALA A 88 -1.16 5.17 22.86
C ALA A 88 0.10 4.66 22.14
N GLY A 89 0.68 5.50 21.29
CA GLY A 89 1.88 5.19 20.51
C GLY A 89 1.59 5.04 19.01
N SER A 90 2.54 5.45 18.18
CA SER A 90 2.49 5.28 16.73
C SER A 90 2.80 3.83 16.37
N GLY A 91 1.78 3.00 16.19
CA GLY A 91 1.97 1.60 15.85
C GLY A 91 0.65 0.91 15.68
N GLY A 92 0.44 0.30 14.51
CA GLY A 92 -0.84 -0.30 14.22
C GLY A 92 -1.08 -1.55 15.03
N ALA A 93 -2.24 -1.63 15.69
CA ALA A 93 -2.69 -2.88 16.27
C ALA A 93 -3.42 -3.67 15.19
N SER A 94 -2.98 -4.89 14.94
CA SER A 94 -3.69 -5.83 14.07
C SER A 94 -4.54 -6.78 14.92
N SER A 95 -5.84 -6.86 14.67
CA SER A 95 -6.67 -7.97 15.14
C SER A 95 -7.16 -8.77 13.94
N ALA A 96 -7.05 -10.10 14.05
CA ALA A 96 -7.66 -11.04 13.12
C ALA A 96 -8.74 -11.79 13.90
N THR A 97 -10.00 -11.50 13.60
CA THR A 97 -11.14 -12.08 14.34
C THR A 97 -11.88 -13.13 13.51
N ASP A 98 -11.77 -13.04 12.18
CA ASP A 98 -12.02 -14.10 11.22
C ASP A 98 -10.65 -14.54 10.66
N PRO A 99 -10.37 -15.84 10.45
CA PRO A 99 -9.09 -16.29 9.90
C PRO A 99 -8.68 -15.58 8.60
N ASP A 100 -9.64 -15.02 7.88
CA ASP A 100 -9.43 -14.39 6.58
C ASP A 100 -9.60 -12.87 6.58
N VAL A 101 -9.81 -12.22 7.74
CA VAL A 101 -9.98 -10.75 7.81
C VAL A 101 -9.00 -10.15 8.81
N TRP A 102 -8.27 -9.14 8.34
CA TRP A 102 -7.37 -8.35 9.15
C TRP A 102 -7.91 -6.94 9.31
N LEU A 103 -7.80 -6.44 10.54
CA LEU A 103 -8.15 -5.08 10.92
C LEU A 103 -6.90 -4.41 11.44
N VAL A 104 -6.62 -3.20 10.97
CA VAL A 104 -5.51 -2.39 11.47
C VAL A 104 -5.98 -0.96 11.72
N TYR A 105 -5.34 -0.27 12.65
CA TYR A 105 -5.49 1.18 12.78
C TYR A 105 -4.12 1.83 12.96
N SER A 106 -4.02 3.15 12.84
CA SER A 106 -2.81 3.90 13.16
C SER A 106 -3.15 5.33 13.57
N THR A 107 -2.40 5.86 14.52
CA THR A 107 -2.42 7.29 14.85
C THR A 107 -1.45 8.03 13.92
N VAL A 108 -1.86 9.17 13.38
CA VAL A 108 -1.14 9.92 12.35
C VAL A 108 -0.88 11.34 12.83
N GLY A 109 -0.38 11.50 14.06
CA GLY A 109 -0.17 12.84 14.61
C GLY A 109 -1.47 13.64 14.66
N ASP A 110 -1.34 14.96 14.54
CA ASP A 110 -2.44 15.93 14.48
C ASP A 110 -3.50 15.64 13.41
N TYR A 111 -3.23 14.73 12.48
CA TYR A 111 -4.18 14.30 11.45
C TYR A 111 -5.19 13.27 11.97
N GLY A 112 -5.00 12.73 13.18
CA GLY A 112 -5.94 11.85 13.85
C GLY A 112 -5.67 10.36 13.64
N VAL A 113 -6.74 9.56 13.62
CA VAL A 113 -6.66 8.09 13.52
C VAL A 113 -7.17 7.64 12.16
N ILE A 114 -6.45 6.70 11.54
CA ILE A 114 -6.92 5.94 10.39
C ILE A 114 -7.14 4.48 10.78
N ALA A 115 -8.04 3.82 10.06
CA ALA A 115 -8.28 2.40 10.18
C ALA A 115 -8.36 1.76 8.81
N ALA A 116 -8.10 0.46 8.74
CA ALA A 116 -8.35 -0.32 7.54
C ALA A 116 -8.76 -1.74 7.86
N ARG A 117 -9.45 -2.33 6.91
CA ARG A 117 -9.83 -3.73 6.86
C ARG A 117 -9.37 -4.29 5.52
N TYR A 118 -8.85 -5.51 5.53
CA TYR A 118 -8.51 -6.22 4.31
C TYR A 118 -8.73 -7.73 4.47
N GLY A 119 -8.99 -8.40 3.36
CA GLY A 119 -9.12 -9.84 3.24
C GLY A 119 -7.83 -10.53 2.78
N PRO A 120 -7.89 -11.83 2.43
CA PRO A 120 -6.69 -12.64 2.18
C PRO A 120 -5.87 -12.11 1.02
N GLY A 121 -4.55 -12.02 1.23
CA GLY A 121 -3.65 -11.47 0.22
C GLY A 121 -3.92 -10.00 -0.10
N CYS A 122 -4.41 -9.22 0.87
CA CYS A 122 -4.75 -7.80 0.70
C CYS A 122 -5.90 -7.54 -0.30
N ALA A 123 -6.83 -8.48 -0.43
CA ALA A 123 -8.06 -8.26 -1.19
C ALA A 123 -9.03 -7.35 -0.40
N ASP A 124 -9.97 -6.70 -1.11
CA ASP A 124 -11.11 -5.99 -0.51
C ASP A 124 -10.72 -4.94 0.56
N VAL A 125 -9.63 -4.20 0.30
CA VAL A 125 -9.15 -3.15 1.20
C VAL A 125 -10.19 -2.05 1.34
N THR A 126 -10.61 -1.79 2.58
CA THR A 126 -11.41 -0.63 2.94
C THR A 126 -10.65 0.19 3.98
N THR A 127 -10.58 1.49 3.78
CA THR A 127 -9.85 2.42 4.66
C THR A 127 -10.79 3.51 5.15
N TRP A 128 -10.60 3.91 6.40
CA TRP A 128 -11.33 5.00 7.03
C TRP A 128 -10.34 5.96 7.68
N GLY A 129 -10.69 7.24 7.67
CA GLY A 129 -9.95 8.25 8.37
C GLY A 129 -9.90 9.60 7.67
N PRO A 130 -9.40 10.63 8.36
CA PRO A 130 -9.32 11.96 7.79
C PRO A 130 -8.46 11.94 6.51
N ARG A 131 -8.91 12.65 5.47
CA ARG A 131 -8.21 12.69 4.16
C ARG A 131 -6.72 13.01 4.31
N GLY A 132 -6.37 13.98 5.17
CA GLY A 132 -4.98 14.37 5.40
C GLY A 132 -4.14 13.26 6.04
N ALA A 133 -4.72 12.47 6.96
CA ALA A 133 -4.05 11.34 7.59
C ALA A 133 -3.77 10.22 6.58
N LEU A 134 -4.77 9.88 5.76
CA LEU A 134 -4.63 8.89 4.68
C LEU A 134 -3.60 9.34 3.63
N GLU A 135 -3.53 10.64 3.31
CA GLU A 135 -2.53 11.18 2.39
C GLU A 135 -1.10 11.06 2.95
N LYS A 136 -0.90 11.32 4.25
CA LYS A 136 0.40 11.15 4.91
C LYS A 136 0.85 9.69 4.92
N VAL A 137 -0.05 8.77 5.27
CA VAL A 137 0.27 7.34 5.28
C VAL A 137 0.54 6.81 3.88
N ARG A 138 -0.24 7.21 2.87
CA ARG A 138 0.05 6.83 1.47
C ARG A 138 1.34 7.44 0.93
N ALA A 139 1.70 8.64 1.38
CA ALA A 139 2.99 9.23 1.01
C ALA A 139 4.17 8.49 1.64
N ALA A 140 4.01 7.94 2.85
CA ALA A 140 5.04 7.19 3.55
C ALA A 140 5.18 5.74 3.06
N PHE A 141 4.06 5.03 2.91
CA PHE A 141 4.04 3.57 2.63
C PHE A 141 3.54 3.22 1.22
N GLY A 142 3.25 4.22 0.39
CA GLY A 142 2.71 4.00 -0.95
C GLY A 142 1.33 3.32 -0.93
N GLN A 143 1.14 2.40 -1.87
CA GLN A 143 -0.08 1.57 -1.96
C GLN A 143 0.02 0.28 -1.14
N GLN A 144 1.10 0.12 -0.37
CA GLN A 144 1.37 -1.09 0.38
C GLN A 144 0.48 -1.11 1.61
N TRP A 145 0.45 -0.02 2.40
CA TRP A 145 -0.48 0.11 3.52
C TRP A 145 -1.95 -0.10 3.10
N PRO A 146 -2.75 -0.88 3.85
CA PRO A 146 -2.49 -1.47 5.18
C PRO A 146 -1.72 -2.80 5.20
N CYS A 147 -1.25 -3.25 4.04
CA CYS A 147 -0.67 -4.57 3.84
C CYS A 147 0.85 -4.48 3.77
N ASP A 148 1.54 -5.33 4.53
CA ASP A 148 2.96 -5.56 4.29
C ASP A 148 3.13 -6.47 3.06
N PRO A 149 4.10 -6.22 2.18
CA PRO A 149 4.39 -7.12 1.07
C PRO A 149 4.98 -8.47 1.52
N GLU A 150 5.39 -8.60 2.79
CA GLU A 150 6.11 -9.79 3.29
C GLU A 150 5.27 -10.79 4.10
N GLY A 151 4.06 -10.43 4.56
CA GLY A 151 3.12 -11.37 5.20
C GLY A 151 3.57 -11.97 6.53
#